data_AF-A0A2I4HQD8-F1
#
_entry.id   AF-A0A2I4HQD8-F1
#
_cell.length_a   1.000
_cell.length_b   1.000
_cell.length_c   1.000
_cell.angle_alpha   90.00
_cell.angle_beta   90.00
_cell.angle_gamma   90.00
#
_symmetry.space_group_name_H-M   'P 1'
#
loop_
_entity.id
_entity.type
_entity.pdbx_description
1 polymer ?
#
loop_
_entity_poly.entity_id
_entity_poly.type
_entity_poly.pdbx_seq_one_letter_code
_entity_poly.pdbx_strand_id
1 'polypeptide(L)'
;MVGRSKVGSFINVLDRMKKRVNNFKFKSLSQASKEILLKVVVQALRTYCMSVFKLPGTLIRQMNRVMHNFWWGQQEQERKVHWISWHTMGKAKSMGGLGFRDIESFNLASLAKQGWRLI
;
A
#
# COMPACT_ATOMS: atom_id res chain seq x y z
N MET A 1 18.71 15.76 -0.85
CA MET A 1 19.53 14.66 -1.41
C MET A 1 19.10 13.34 -0.76
N VAL A 2 18.78 12.32 -1.55
CA VAL A 2 18.51 10.96 -1.03
C VAL A 2 19.84 10.39 -0.51
N GLY A 3 20.12 10.65 0.77
CA GLY A 3 21.33 10.20 1.45
C GLY A 3 21.32 8.70 1.74
N ARG A 4 22.46 8.19 2.23
CA ARG A 4 22.87 6.77 2.39
C ARG A 4 21.84 5.76 2.92
N SER A 5 20.70 6.18 3.47
CA SER A 5 19.55 5.31 3.76
C SER A 5 18.37 5.62 2.84
N LYS A 6 18.29 4.92 1.70
CA LYS A 6 17.13 4.98 0.77
C LYS A 6 15.81 4.64 1.48
N VAL A 7 15.84 3.84 2.55
CA VAL A 7 14.65 3.47 3.33
C VAL A 7 14.25 4.61 4.27
N GLY A 8 15.22 5.27 4.92
CA GLY A 8 14.99 6.39 5.85
C GLY A 8 14.23 7.55 5.23
N SER A 9 14.53 7.91 3.97
CA SER A 9 13.86 9.00 3.27
C SER A 9 12.35 8.77 3.05
N PHE A 10 11.90 7.51 3.04
CA PHE A 10 10.49 7.15 2.82
C PHE A 10 9.81 6.55 4.04
N ILE A 11 10.50 6.41 5.18
CA ILE A 11 9.90 5.96 6.45
C ILE A 11 8.73 6.85 6.86
N ASN A 12 8.84 8.16 6.63
CA ASN A 12 7.75 9.12 6.91
C ASN A 12 6.47 8.79 6.11
N VAL A 13 6.60 8.24 4.89
CA VAL A 13 5.44 7.84 4.08
C VAL A 13 4.78 6.60 4.67
N LEU A 14 5.57 5.62 5.08
CA LEU A 14 5.08 4.41 5.74
C LEU A 14 4.43 4.72 7.10
N ASP A 15 5.00 5.65 7.86
CA ASP A 15 4.45 6.03 9.16
C ASP A 15 3.09 6.74 9.01
N ARG A 16 2.98 7.67 8.05
CA ARG A 16 1.70 8.29 7.68
C ARG A 16 0.67 7.26 7.25
N MET A 17 1.09 6.22 6.51
CA MET A 17 0.22 5.10 6.14
C MET A 17 -0.29 4.36 7.36
N LYS A 18 0.60 3.94 8.25
CA LYS A 18 0.25 3.24 9.50
C LYS A 18 -0.71 4.08 10.34
N LYS A 19 -0.42 5.38 10.52
CA LYS A 19 -1.26 6.29 11.29
C LYS A 19 -2.67 6.42 10.69
N ARG A 20 -2.78 6.58 9.37
CA ARG A 20 -4.09 6.61 8.69
C ARG A 20 -4.86 5.31 8.88
N VAL A 21 -4.19 4.18 8.70
CA VAL A 21 -4.78 2.84 8.84
C VAL A 21 -5.25 2.58 10.28
N ASN A 22 -4.44 2.94 11.27
CA ASN A 22 -4.73 2.74 12.69
C ASN A 22 -5.83 3.66 13.22
N ASN A 23 -6.00 4.84 12.62
CA ASN A 23 -7.08 5.77 13.01
C ASN A 23 -8.49 5.21 12.70
N PHE A 24 -8.62 4.18 11.86
CA PHE A 24 -9.92 3.59 11.55
C PHE A 24 -10.32 2.53 12.58
N LYS A 25 -11.52 2.68 13.17
CA LYS A 25 -12.07 1.70 14.10
C LYS A 25 -12.41 0.38 13.38
N PHE A 26 -11.52 -0.61 13.49
CA PHE A 26 -11.64 -1.93 12.86
C PHE A 26 -12.95 -2.68 13.14
N LYS A 27 -13.52 -2.50 14.34
CA LYS A 27 -14.68 -3.26 14.83
C LYS A 27 -16.02 -2.86 14.16
N SER A 28 -16.10 -1.71 13.49
CA SER A 28 -17.35 -1.19 12.91
C SER A 28 -17.39 -1.26 11.37
N LEU A 29 -16.30 -1.70 10.72
CA LEU A 29 -16.19 -1.64 9.26
C LEU A 29 -16.62 -2.95 8.60
N SER A 30 -17.57 -2.84 7.67
CA SER A 30 -17.90 -3.91 6.73
C SER A 30 -16.69 -4.26 5.84
N GLN A 31 -16.69 -5.45 5.26
CA GLN A 31 -15.61 -5.88 4.36
C GLN A 31 -15.52 -4.99 3.10
N ALA A 32 -16.66 -4.55 2.57
CA ALA A 32 -16.72 -3.60 1.46
C ALA A 32 -16.13 -2.24 1.84
N SER A 33 -16.44 -1.74 3.04
CA SER A 33 -15.88 -0.49 3.55
C SER A 33 -14.35 -0.58 3.70
N LYS A 34 -13.82 -1.72 4.17
CA LYS A 34 -12.38 -1.97 4.24
C LYS A 34 -11.70 -1.96 2.87
N GLU A 35 -12.34 -2.53 1.85
CA GLU A 35 -11.82 -2.53 0.47
C GLU A 35 -11.66 -1.10 -0.06
N ILE A 36 -12.70 -0.29 0.12
CA ILE A 36 -12.72 1.12 -0.31
C ILE A 36 -11.65 1.92 0.45
N LEU A 37 -11.60 1.79 1.78
CA LEU A 37 -10.63 2.48 2.62
C LEU A 37 -9.19 2.15 2.24
N LEU A 38 -8.87 0.88 1.99
CA LEU A 38 -7.54 0.49 1.50
C LEU A 38 -7.21 1.18 0.18
N LYS A 39 -8.13 1.16 -0.79
CA LYS A 39 -7.91 1.81 -2.09
C LYS A 39 -7.65 3.32 -1.93
N VAL A 40 -8.44 3.99 -1.09
CA VAL A 40 -8.32 5.42 -0.79
C VAL A 40 -7.01 5.74 -0.07
N VAL A 41 -6.66 5.01 1.00
CA VAL A 41 -5.41 5.23 1.75
C VAL A 41 -4.21 5.10 0.84
N VAL A 42 -4.17 4.05 0.02
CA VAL A 42 -3.06 3.83 -0.90
C VAL A 42 -3.07 4.91 -1.98
N GLN A 43 -4.23 5.34 -2.50
CA GLN A 43 -4.29 6.49 -3.44
C GLN A 43 -3.75 7.78 -2.81
N ALA A 44 -4.10 8.07 -1.56
CA ALA A 44 -3.71 9.29 -0.84
C ALA A 44 -2.24 9.30 -0.39
N LEU A 45 -1.54 8.16 -0.44
CA LEU A 45 -0.09 8.05 -0.23
C LEU A 45 0.69 8.07 -1.55
N ARG A 46 0.03 7.70 -2.65
CA ARG A 46 0.64 7.38 -3.93
C ARG A 46 1.05 8.58 -4.78
N THR A 47 0.44 9.75 -4.61
CA THR A 47 0.49 10.75 -5.69
C THR A 47 1.82 11.46 -5.89
N TYR A 48 2.59 11.74 -4.83
CA TYR A 48 3.83 12.52 -4.98
C TYR A 48 5.10 11.68 -4.91
N CYS A 49 5.25 10.82 -3.89
CA CYS A 49 6.50 10.06 -3.72
C CYS A 49 6.72 9.01 -4.83
N MET A 50 5.65 8.37 -5.31
CA MET A 50 5.76 7.33 -6.35
C MET A 50 5.84 7.88 -7.77
N SER A 51 5.50 9.16 -8.01
CA SER A 51 5.61 9.77 -9.34
C SER A 51 7.02 10.30 -9.63
N VAL A 52 7.83 10.52 -8.59
CA VAL A 52 9.18 11.12 -8.72
C VAL A 52 10.29 10.11 -8.41
N PHE A 53 10.04 9.13 -7.54
CA PHE A 53 11.06 8.18 -7.11
C PHE A 53 10.65 6.72 -7.29
N LYS A 54 11.62 5.87 -7.67
CA LYS A 54 11.49 4.42 -7.56
C LYS A 54 11.60 4.02 -6.09
N LEU A 55 10.54 3.44 -5.56
CA LEU A 55 10.51 3.02 -4.16
C LEU A 55 11.40 1.79 -3.92
N PRO A 56 12.12 1.71 -2.79
CA PRO A 56 12.82 0.49 -2.41
C PRO A 56 11.85 -0.67 -2.22
N GLY A 57 12.16 -1.86 -2.73
CA GLY A 57 11.30 -3.04 -2.56
C GLY A 57 11.03 -3.42 -1.10
N THR A 58 11.96 -3.09 -0.18
CA THR A 58 11.75 -3.24 1.27
C THR A 58 10.59 -2.39 1.80
N LEU A 59 10.48 -1.14 1.34
CA LEU A 59 9.39 -0.24 1.69
C LEU A 59 8.06 -0.76 1.13
N ILE A 60 8.06 -1.20 -0.12
CA ILE A 60 6.86 -1.78 -0.77
C ILE A 60 6.35 -2.98 0.01
N ARG A 61 7.25 -3.89 0.43
CA ARG A 61 6.89 -5.04 1.28
C ARG A 61 6.30 -4.61 2.62
N GLN A 62 6.86 -3.57 3.25
CA GLN A 62 6.32 -3.05 4.51
C GLN A 62 4.93 -2.42 4.33
N MET A 63 4.70 -1.68 3.24
CA MET A 63 3.38 -1.13 2.90
C MET A 63 2.35 -2.23 2.65
N ASN A 64 2.73 -3.26 1.89
CA ASN A 64 1.90 -4.46 1.65
C ASN A 64 1.51 -5.15 2.97
N ARG A 65 2.46 -5.29 3.90
CA ARG A 65 2.20 -5.86 5.22
C ARG A 65 1.19 -5.05 6.02
N VAL A 66 1.29 -3.71 6.00
CA VAL A 66 0.31 -2.83 6.69
C VAL A 66 -1.09 -3.01 6.10
N MET A 67 -1.22 -3.07 4.77
CA MET A 67 -2.51 -3.29 4.12
C MET A 67 -3.10 -4.67 4.40
N HIS A 68 -2.25 -5.69 4.39
CA HIS A 68 -2.65 -7.08 4.63
C HIS A 68 -3.11 -7.27 6.07
N ASN A 69 -2.38 -6.71 7.03
CA ASN A 69 -2.81 -6.66 8.44
C ASN A 69 -4.14 -5.91 8.59
N PHE A 70 -4.32 -4.78 7.90
CA PHE A 70 -5.57 -4.02 7.97
C PHE A 70 -6.76 -4.83 7.46
N TRP A 71 -6.60 -5.50 6.31
CA TRP A 71 -7.66 -6.30 5.70
C TRP A 71 -8.17 -7.40 6.63
N TRP A 72 -7.25 -8.13 7.26
CA TRP A 72 -7.57 -9.19 8.23
C TRP A 72 -7.94 -8.65 9.62
N GLY A 73 -7.94 -7.32 9.81
CA GLY A 73 -8.30 -6.67 11.06
C GLY A 73 -7.35 -7.01 12.20
N GLN A 74 -6.06 -7.15 11.89
CA GLN A 74 -5.00 -7.40 12.85
C GLN A 74 -4.54 -6.07 13.47
N GLN A 75 -4.65 -5.94 14.79
CA GLN A 75 -4.15 -4.77 15.54
C GLN A 75 -2.90 -5.15 16.36
N GLU A 76 -1.91 -4.26 16.36
CA GLU A 76 -0.70 -4.28 17.19
C GLU A 76 -0.11 -5.66 17.49
N GLN A 77 -0.54 -6.30 18.58
CA GLN A 77 -0.01 -7.57 19.10
C GLN A 77 -0.90 -8.79 18.79
N GLU A 78 -2.10 -8.59 18.25
CA GLU A 78 -2.93 -9.72 17.83
C GLU A 78 -2.30 -10.38 16.59
N ARG A 79 -2.32 -11.71 16.56
CA ARG A 79 -1.96 -12.49 15.37
C ARG A 79 -3.24 -13.07 14.80
N LYS A 80 -3.67 -12.58 13.64
CA LYS A 80 -4.82 -13.14 12.91
C LYS A 80 -4.36 -14.02 11.77
N VAL A 81 -5.13 -15.06 11.49
CA VAL A 81 -4.88 -15.95 10.36
C VAL A 81 -5.15 -15.18 9.07
N HIS A 82 -4.15 -15.13 8.19
CA HIS A 82 -4.29 -14.55 6.85
C HIS A 82 -4.68 -15.67 5.90
N TRP A 83 -5.98 -15.78 5.59
CA TRP A 83 -6.50 -16.88 4.78
C TRP A 83 -6.03 -16.85 3.32
N ILE A 84 -5.72 -15.66 2.81
CA ILE A 84 -5.29 -15.43 1.43
C ILE A 84 -4.04 -14.56 1.44
N SER A 85 -3.07 -14.92 0.59
CA SER A 85 -1.85 -14.13 0.41
C SER A 85 -2.16 -12.77 -0.21
N TRP A 86 -1.37 -11.76 0.14
CA TRP A 86 -1.51 -10.41 -0.43
C TRP A 86 -1.40 -10.40 -1.96
N HIS A 87 -0.53 -11.24 -2.52
CA HIS A 87 -0.37 -11.38 -3.96
C HIS A 87 -1.66 -11.88 -4.65
N THR A 88 -2.30 -12.91 -4.10
CA THR A 88 -3.57 -13.43 -4.66
C THR A 88 -4.69 -12.40 -4.53
N MET A 89 -4.73 -11.66 -3.43
CA MET A 89 -5.70 -10.56 -3.25
C MET A 89 -5.49 -9.41 -4.24
N GLY A 90 -4.26 -9.20 -4.71
CA GLY A 90 -3.93 -8.17 -5.72
C GLY A 90 -4.36 -8.52 -7.15
N LYS A 91 -4.70 -9.78 -7.44
CA LYS A 91 -5.18 -10.18 -8.77
C LYS A 91 -6.49 -9.48 -9.12
N ALA A 92 -6.77 -9.35 -10.42
CA ALA A 92 -8.04 -8.81 -10.91
C ALA A 92 -9.24 -9.61 -10.36
N LYS A 93 -10.41 -8.97 -10.22
CA LYS A 93 -11.64 -9.64 -9.77
C LYS A 93 -12.04 -10.79 -10.69
N SER A 94 -11.82 -10.65 -12.01
CA SER A 94 -11.99 -11.73 -12.99
C SER A 94 -11.08 -12.94 -12.76
N MET A 95 -9.95 -12.75 -12.07
CA MET A 95 -8.97 -13.79 -11.75
C MET A 95 -9.10 -14.29 -10.30
N GLY A 96 -10.23 -14.03 -9.64
CA GLY A 96 -10.49 -14.45 -8.27
C GLY A 96 -9.79 -13.61 -7.18
N GLY A 97 -9.22 -12.46 -7.53
CA GLY A 97 -8.65 -11.51 -6.57
C GLY A 97 -9.61 -10.39 -6.19
N LEU A 98 -9.10 -9.41 -5.43
CA LEU A 98 -9.87 -8.23 -5.00
C LEU A 98 -9.55 -6.97 -5.85
N GLY A 99 -8.60 -7.08 -6.77
CA GLY A 99 -8.14 -5.98 -7.60
C GLY A 99 -7.36 -4.92 -6.82
N PHE A 100 -6.70 -5.29 -5.72
CA PHE A 100 -5.76 -4.38 -5.07
C PHE A 100 -4.57 -4.14 -5.99
N ARG A 101 -4.35 -2.88 -6.38
CA ARG A 101 -3.23 -2.53 -7.25
C ARG A 101 -1.91 -2.89 -6.59
N ASP A 102 -1.09 -3.63 -7.31
CA ASP A 102 0.31 -3.84 -6.95
C ASP A 102 1.06 -2.50 -6.91
N ILE A 103 1.72 -2.24 -5.78
CA ILE A 103 2.40 -0.96 -5.52
C ILE A 103 3.61 -0.79 -6.44
N GLU A 104 4.34 -1.87 -6.70
CA GLU A 104 5.55 -1.83 -7.52
C GLU A 104 5.22 -1.51 -8.99
N SER A 105 4.27 -2.27 -9.56
CA SER A 105 3.76 -2.03 -10.91
C SER A 105 3.20 -0.62 -11.06
N PHE A 106 2.47 -0.14 -10.05
CA PHE A 106 1.93 1.22 -10.06
C PHE A 106 3.01 2.30 -9.97
N ASN A 107 4.07 2.10 -9.17
CA ASN A 107 5.19 3.03 -9.08
C ASN A 107 5.92 3.13 -10.42
N LEU A 108 6.21 1.99 -11.06
CA LEU A 108 6.84 1.96 -12.39
C LEU A 108 5.98 2.66 -13.45
N ALA A 109 4.68 2.35 -13.49
CA ALA A 109 3.75 3.02 -14.42
C ALA A 109 3.67 4.53 -14.18
N SER A 110 3.70 4.98 -12.92
CA SER A 110 3.67 6.40 -12.57
C SER A 110 4.95 7.12 -13.01
N LEU A 111 6.11 6.48 -12.83
CA LEU A 111 7.40 7.01 -13.31
C LEU A 111 7.44 7.08 -14.83
N ALA A 112 6.97 6.03 -15.53
CA ALA A 112 6.89 6.03 -16.99
C ALA A 112 5.98 7.16 -17.51
N LYS A 113 4.81 7.34 -16.89
CA LYS A 113 3.89 8.45 -17.21
C LYS A 113 4.55 9.81 -17.01
N GLN A 114 5.33 9.98 -15.94
CA GLN A 114 6.01 11.25 -15.67
C GLN A 114 7.19 11.46 -16.64
N GLY A 115 7.96 10.43 -16.95
CA GLY A 115 9.02 10.46 -17.95
C GLY A 115 8.50 10.78 -19.35
N TRP A 116 7.34 10.25 -19.72
CA TRP A 116 6.67 10.57 -20.98
C TRP A 116 6.32 12.06 -21.13
N ARG A 117 6.08 12.78 -20.03
CA ARG A 117 5.81 14.23 -20.06
C ARG A 117 7.07 15.09 -20.23
N LEU A 118 8.24 14.49 -20.08
CA LEU A 118 9.53 15.16 -20.25
C LEU A 118 10.10 14.99 -21.66
N ILE A 119 9.47 14.14 -22.46
CA ILE A 119 9.72 13.95 -23.89
C ILE A 119 8.68 14.77 -24.64
#